data_AF-A0A7S1K9C9-F1
#
_entry.id   AF-A0A7S1K9C9-F1
#
_cell.length_a   1.000
_cell.length_b   1.000
_cell.length_c   1.000
_cell.angle_alpha   90.00
_cell.angle_beta   90.00
_cell.angle_gamma   90.00
#
_symmetry.space_group_name_H-M   'P 1'
#
loop_
_entity.id
_entity.type
_entity.pdbx_description
1 polymer ?
#
loop_
_entity_poly.entity_id
_entity_poly.type
_entity_poly.pdbx_seq_one_letter_code
_entity_poly.pdbx_strand_id
1 'polypeptide(L)'
;SRQLWVHRDMCRFHGDETRVATVQNVATVCVGDRVEIAVPLYSPRGCVDMQTFRWMPLRGEPATKQIFPLEKELDDWYELDLFQSQTVERLSVPNHFEPHLRHESTVFSGIDIAVSKTRYTAEKPGRPEGAERLLGLRLQVVPRDAAVLVPLTRVGLQHDRFTNLQVRPGDVLYLYISQGGKIIAKR
;
A
#
# COMPACT_ATOMS: atom_id res chain seq x y z
N SER A 1 11.36 -4.22 12.80
CA SER A 1 11.00 -3.29 11.71
C SER A 1 10.24 -4.09 10.68
N ARG A 2 9.07 -3.59 10.27
CA ARG A 2 8.23 -4.24 9.26
C ARG A 2 8.49 -3.63 7.89
N GLN A 3 8.17 -4.39 6.85
CA GLN A 3 8.10 -3.88 5.49
C GLN A 3 6.68 -4.07 4.98
N LEU A 4 6.12 -3.02 4.39
CA LEU A 4 4.81 -3.04 3.76
C LEU A 4 4.86 -2.31 2.43
N TRP A 5 3.97 -2.71 1.52
CA TRP A 5 3.73 -1.96 0.31
C TRP A 5 2.29 -1.44 0.24
N VAL A 6 2.16 -0.30 -0.43
CA VAL A 6 0.89 0.33 -0.78
C VAL A 6 0.97 0.67 -2.26
N HIS A 7 -0.07 0.36 -3.01
CA HIS A 7 -0.15 0.64 -4.43
C HIS A 7 -1.33 1.56 -4.73
N ARG A 8 -1.06 2.56 -5.55
CA ARG A 8 -2.02 3.51 -6.03
C ARG A 8 -2.09 3.46 -7.54
N ASP A 9 -3.25 3.08 -8.07
CA ASP A 9 -3.50 3.20 -9.50
C ASP A 9 -4.13 4.56 -9.83
N MET A 10 -3.51 5.30 -10.75
CA MET A 10 -3.94 6.61 -11.21
C MET A 10 -4.22 6.55 -12.71
N CYS A 11 -5.38 5.98 -13.08
CA CYS A 11 -5.82 5.92 -14.46
C CYS A 11 -6.44 7.25 -14.92
N ARG A 12 -5.93 7.82 -16.02
CA ARG A 12 -6.47 9.06 -16.61
C ARG A 12 -7.75 8.84 -17.44
N PHE A 13 -8.00 7.61 -17.92
CA PHE A 13 -9.09 7.30 -18.85
C PHE A 13 -10.43 6.99 -18.17
N HIS A 14 -10.42 6.12 -17.16
CA HIS A 14 -11.66 5.68 -16.50
C HIS A 14 -12.01 6.52 -15.28
N GLY A 15 -11.21 7.55 -15.02
CA GLY A 15 -11.22 8.20 -13.73
C GLY A 15 -10.76 7.24 -12.64
N ASP A 16 -10.72 7.78 -11.45
CA ASP A 16 -10.23 7.11 -10.27
C ASP A 16 -11.43 6.69 -9.43
N GLU A 17 -11.97 5.50 -9.74
CA GLU A 17 -13.31 5.08 -9.27
C GLU A 17 -13.37 4.96 -7.74
N THR A 18 -12.37 4.34 -7.11
CA THR A 18 -12.35 4.15 -5.65
C THR A 18 -11.55 5.22 -4.92
N ARG A 19 -10.62 5.89 -5.61
CA ARG A 19 -9.66 6.84 -5.02
C ARG A 19 -8.80 6.30 -3.89
N VAL A 20 -8.83 5.00 -3.62
CA VAL A 20 -8.18 4.39 -2.46
C VAL A 20 -7.07 3.46 -2.90
N ALA A 21 -5.92 3.59 -2.25
CA ALA A 21 -4.77 2.76 -2.47
C ALA A 21 -5.01 1.34 -1.95
N THR A 22 -4.48 0.35 -2.67
CA THR A 22 -4.43 -1.03 -2.23
C THR A 22 -3.28 -1.20 -1.25
N VAL A 23 -3.56 -1.78 -0.09
CA VAL A 23 -2.54 -2.14 0.90
C VAL A 23 -2.25 -3.63 0.77
N GLN A 24 -1.01 -4.04 1.04
CA GLN A 24 -0.61 -5.44 1.11
C GLN A 24 -1.60 -6.31 1.93
N ASN A 25 -2.19 -7.32 1.28
CA ASN A 25 -3.18 -8.21 1.90
C ASN A 25 -2.62 -9.06 3.06
N VAL A 26 -1.41 -9.60 2.86
CA VAL A 26 -0.72 -10.40 3.89
C VAL A 26 0.32 -9.52 4.54
N ALA A 27 -0.10 -8.71 5.51
CA ALA A 27 0.78 -7.76 6.18
C ALA A 27 1.74 -8.45 7.17
N THR A 28 2.98 -7.95 7.24
CA THR A 28 3.92 -8.34 8.27
C THR A 28 3.53 -7.73 9.62
N VAL A 29 3.62 -8.52 10.70
CA VAL A 29 3.29 -8.10 12.07
C VAL A 29 4.49 -8.33 12.98
N CYS A 30 4.65 -7.50 14.00
CA CYS A 30 5.62 -7.68 15.07
C CYS A 30 4.93 -8.19 16.34
N VAL A 31 5.72 -8.75 17.27
CA VAL A 31 5.24 -9.08 18.61
C VAL A 31 4.65 -7.82 19.26
N GLY A 32 3.44 -7.94 19.80
CA GLY A 32 2.70 -6.84 20.43
C GLY A 32 1.72 -6.10 19.50
N ASP A 33 1.75 -6.36 18.19
CA ASP A 33 0.75 -5.83 17.26
C ASP A 33 -0.62 -6.50 17.46
N ARG A 34 -1.69 -5.83 17.01
CA ARG A 34 -3.06 -6.31 17.10
C ARG A 34 -3.55 -6.70 15.71
N VAL A 35 -3.86 -7.98 15.52
CA VAL A 35 -4.46 -8.48 14.28
C VAL A 35 -5.98 -8.42 14.40
N GLU A 36 -6.64 -7.77 13.46
CA GLU A 36 -8.09 -7.65 13.43
C GLU A 36 -8.70 -8.53 12.34
N ILE A 37 -9.60 -9.44 12.73
CA ILE A 37 -10.21 -10.42 11.82
C ILE A 37 -11.70 -10.12 11.71
N ALA A 38 -12.18 -9.82 10.50
CA ALA A 38 -13.60 -9.62 10.24
C ALA A 38 -14.31 -10.96 10.00
N VAL A 39 -15.19 -11.34 10.95
CA VAL A 39 -16.02 -12.55 10.84
C VAL A 39 -17.40 -12.17 10.33
N PRO A 40 -17.83 -12.63 9.14
CA PRO A 40 -19.19 -12.39 8.66
C PRO A 40 -20.18 -13.21 9.49
N LEU A 41 -21.08 -12.55 10.21
CA LEU A 41 -22.09 -13.22 11.04
C LEU A 41 -23.34 -13.63 10.23
N TYR A 42 -23.54 -13.00 9.09
CA TYR A 42 -24.69 -13.23 8.22
C TYR A 42 -24.26 -13.20 6.75
N SER A 43 -24.86 -14.06 5.95
CA SER A 43 -24.75 -14.07 4.49
C SER A 43 -26.08 -14.56 3.88
N PRO A 44 -26.30 -14.43 2.57
CA PRO A 44 -27.48 -15.03 1.92
C PRO A 44 -27.60 -16.56 2.11
N ARG A 45 -26.51 -17.23 2.50
CA ARG A 45 -26.49 -18.68 2.81
C ARG A 45 -26.90 -19.00 4.25
N GLY A 46 -27.13 -18.00 5.11
CA GLY A 46 -27.56 -18.17 6.50
C GLY A 46 -26.77 -17.33 7.51
N CYS A 47 -27.09 -17.55 8.79
CA CYS A 47 -26.45 -16.92 9.94
C CYS A 47 -25.39 -17.86 10.56
N VAL A 48 -24.32 -17.29 11.09
CA VAL A 48 -23.36 -18.03 11.93
C VAL A 48 -23.96 -18.22 13.31
N ASP A 49 -23.99 -19.47 13.78
CA ASP A 49 -24.31 -19.77 15.17
C ASP A 49 -23.10 -19.46 16.08
N MET A 50 -23.21 -18.37 16.83
CA MET A 50 -22.15 -17.92 17.75
C MET A 50 -21.87 -18.91 18.89
N GLN A 51 -22.80 -19.81 19.21
CA GLN A 51 -22.60 -20.81 20.26
C GLN A 51 -21.66 -21.94 19.81
N THR A 52 -21.55 -22.18 18.51
CA THR A 52 -20.68 -23.21 17.93
C THR A 52 -19.38 -22.64 17.38
N PHE A 53 -19.23 -21.31 17.33
CA PHE A 53 -18.01 -20.65 16.88
C PHE A 53 -16.81 -21.06 17.75
N ARG A 54 -15.76 -21.59 17.10
CA ARG A 54 -14.51 -21.94 17.76
C ARG A 54 -13.34 -21.53 16.90
N TRP A 55 -12.33 -20.95 17.53
CA TRP A 55 -11.05 -20.69 16.88
C TRP A 55 -10.37 -22.01 16.56
N MET A 56 -9.95 -22.17 15.31
CA MET A 56 -9.07 -23.27 14.94
C MET A 56 -7.64 -23.00 15.46
N PRO A 57 -6.86 -24.05 15.75
CA PRO A 57 -5.45 -23.88 16.07
C PRO A 57 -4.74 -23.09 14.97
N LEU A 58 -3.89 -22.16 15.37
CA LEU A 58 -3.06 -21.40 14.44
C LEU A 58 -2.16 -22.36 13.67
N ARG A 59 -2.20 -22.28 12.34
CA ARG A 59 -1.27 -22.97 11.46
C ARG A 59 -0.25 -21.96 10.96
N GLY A 60 1.03 -22.21 11.21
CA GLY A 60 2.11 -21.41 10.67
C GLY A 60 2.56 -21.96 9.33
N GLU A 61 2.66 -21.09 8.33
CA GLU A 61 3.33 -21.38 7.07
C GLU A 61 4.61 -20.51 6.97
N PRO A 62 5.65 -20.96 6.25
CA PRO A 62 6.84 -20.15 6.03
C PRO A 62 6.48 -18.81 5.37
N ALA A 63 6.91 -17.72 5.99
CA ALA A 63 6.65 -16.38 5.45
C ALA A 63 7.39 -16.20 4.12
N THR A 64 6.64 -15.98 3.04
CA THR A 64 7.22 -15.55 1.76
C THR A 64 7.34 -14.04 1.74
N LYS A 65 8.46 -13.52 1.23
CA LYS A 65 8.62 -12.07 1.01
C LYS A 65 7.54 -11.60 0.06
N GLN A 66 6.65 -10.74 0.55
CA GLN A 66 5.57 -10.16 -0.23
C GLN A 66 6.14 -8.97 -1.02
N ILE A 67 6.32 -9.18 -2.32
CA ILE A 67 6.67 -8.14 -3.28
C ILE A 67 5.36 -7.69 -3.95
N PHE A 68 5.23 -6.41 -4.27
CA PHE A 68 4.08 -5.91 -5.02
C PHE A 68 3.96 -6.70 -6.34
N PRO A 69 2.79 -7.27 -6.69
CA PRO A 69 2.69 -8.19 -7.84
C PRO A 69 3.25 -7.65 -9.15
N LEU A 70 2.99 -6.38 -9.47
CA LEU A 70 3.44 -5.76 -10.72
C LEU A 70 4.97 -5.63 -10.81
N GLU A 71 5.68 -5.55 -9.67
CA GLU A 71 7.15 -5.54 -9.69
C GLU A 71 7.74 -6.84 -10.25
N LYS A 72 6.98 -7.95 -10.24
CA LYS A 72 7.43 -9.21 -10.86
C LYS A 72 7.26 -9.24 -12.38
N GLU A 73 6.45 -8.32 -12.92
CA GLU A 73 6.13 -8.23 -14.35
C GLU A 73 6.88 -7.09 -15.04
N LEU A 74 7.52 -6.22 -14.26
CA LEU A 74 8.29 -5.10 -14.74
C LEU A 74 9.78 -5.43 -14.70
N ASP A 75 10.40 -5.40 -15.87
CA ASP A 75 11.84 -5.44 -16.02
C ASP A 75 12.42 -4.01 -15.93
N ASP A 76 13.64 -3.91 -15.42
CA ASP A 76 14.45 -2.69 -15.33
C ASP A 76 13.82 -1.47 -14.61
N TRP A 77 14.54 -0.96 -13.61
CA TRP A 77 14.13 0.21 -12.82
C TRP A 77 15.15 1.34 -13.01
N TYR A 78 14.66 2.53 -13.31
CA TYR A 78 15.48 3.69 -13.68
C TYR A 78 15.26 4.86 -12.73
N GLU A 79 16.28 5.70 -12.58
CA GLU A 79 16.15 7.02 -11.95
C GLU A 79 15.31 7.97 -12.83
N LEU A 80 14.77 9.04 -12.22
CA LEU A 80 13.81 9.94 -12.86
C LEU A 80 14.30 10.49 -14.20
N ASP A 81 15.53 11.01 -14.26
CA ASP A 81 16.06 11.69 -15.44
C ASP A 81 16.21 10.73 -16.63
N LEU A 82 16.71 9.51 -16.35
CA LEU A 82 16.86 8.47 -17.37
C LEU A 82 15.49 8.00 -17.86
N PHE A 83 14.54 7.77 -16.95
CA PHE A 83 13.18 7.38 -17.31
C PHE A 83 12.48 8.46 -18.16
N GLN A 84 12.57 9.73 -17.77
CA GLN A 84 11.97 10.84 -18.52
C GLN A 84 12.64 11.11 -19.87
N SER A 85 13.89 10.66 -20.07
CA SER A 85 14.53 10.72 -21.39
C SER A 85 13.96 9.69 -22.37
N GLN A 86 13.32 8.64 -21.86
CA GLN A 86 12.78 7.52 -22.63
C GLN A 86 11.26 7.55 -22.77
N THR A 87 10.56 8.40 -21.99
CA THR A 87 9.10 8.49 -21.99
C THR A 87 8.60 9.93 -22.13
N VAL A 88 7.32 10.08 -22.50
CA VAL A 88 6.64 11.38 -22.53
C VAL A 88 6.00 11.75 -21.19
N GLU A 89 6.07 10.87 -20.20
CA GLU A 89 5.42 11.06 -18.90
C GLU A 89 6.21 12.04 -18.03
N ARG A 90 5.50 13.03 -17.46
CA ARG A 90 6.06 14.05 -16.56
C ARG A 90 5.75 13.68 -15.12
N LEU A 91 6.55 12.75 -14.60
CA LEU A 91 6.42 12.24 -13.24
C LEU A 91 7.17 13.12 -12.25
N SER A 92 6.72 13.13 -11.01
CA SER A 92 7.39 13.78 -9.89
C SER A 92 7.59 12.79 -8.74
N VAL A 93 8.70 12.93 -8.01
CA VAL A 93 8.94 12.15 -6.80
C VAL A 93 7.96 12.60 -5.70
N PRO A 94 7.20 11.69 -5.07
CA PRO A 94 6.27 12.04 -3.98
C PRO A 94 7.01 12.36 -2.66
N ASN A 95 7.92 13.32 -2.60
CA ASN A 95 8.77 13.57 -1.42
C ASN A 95 8.12 14.39 -0.29
N HIS A 96 6.79 14.55 -0.27
CA HIS A 96 6.09 15.52 0.58
C HIS A 96 5.53 14.94 1.89
N PHE A 97 6.07 13.81 2.39
CA PHE A 97 5.61 13.16 3.63
C PHE A 97 6.50 13.42 4.85
N GLU A 98 7.54 14.23 4.68
CA GLU A 98 8.36 14.73 5.77
C GLU A 98 7.51 15.55 6.76
N PRO A 99 7.83 15.54 8.07
CA PRO A 99 8.96 14.86 8.69
C PRO A 99 8.63 13.44 9.18
N HIS A 100 7.46 12.91 8.81
CA HIS A 100 6.92 11.67 9.37
C HIS A 100 7.47 10.44 8.63
N LEU A 101 7.59 10.54 7.31
CA LEU A 101 8.17 9.52 6.44
C LEU A 101 9.34 10.12 5.69
N ARG A 102 10.54 9.66 6.02
CA ARG A 102 11.75 10.05 5.31
C ARG A 102 11.80 9.37 3.96
N HIS A 103 11.88 10.16 2.90
CA HIS A 103 12.12 9.65 1.55
C HIS A 103 13.54 9.11 1.43
N GLU A 104 13.71 7.93 0.82
CA GLU A 104 15.04 7.32 0.64
C GLU A 104 15.41 7.15 -0.83
N SER A 105 14.48 6.69 -1.67
CA SER A 105 14.71 6.56 -3.10
C SER A 105 13.40 6.53 -3.88
N THR A 106 13.46 6.84 -5.16
CA THR A 106 12.35 6.60 -6.09
C THR A 106 12.88 6.19 -7.43
N VAL A 107 12.42 5.04 -7.89
CA VAL A 107 12.76 4.49 -9.19
C VAL A 107 11.49 4.28 -10.01
N PHE A 108 11.64 4.22 -11.32
CA PHE A 108 10.55 4.19 -12.29
C PHE A 108 10.73 3.04 -13.27
N SER A 109 9.63 2.45 -13.72
CA SER A 109 9.60 1.41 -14.76
C SER A 109 8.31 1.51 -15.59
N GLY A 110 8.23 0.73 -16.66
CA GLY A 110 7.08 0.64 -17.55
C GLY A 110 7.12 1.58 -18.75
N ILE A 111 6.50 1.16 -19.86
CA ILE A 111 6.47 1.87 -21.15
C ILE A 111 5.12 2.57 -21.34
N ASP A 112 4.04 1.79 -21.43
CA ASP A 112 2.68 2.32 -21.64
C ASP A 112 2.03 2.84 -20.34
N ILE A 113 2.40 2.20 -19.23
CA ILE A 113 1.99 2.58 -17.87
C ILE A 113 3.27 2.83 -17.11
N ALA A 114 3.50 4.06 -16.70
CA ALA A 114 4.63 4.38 -15.86
C ALA A 114 4.34 3.98 -14.42
N VAL A 115 5.27 3.29 -13.79
CA VAL A 115 5.16 2.83 -12.40
C VAL A 115 6.31 3.41 -11.62
N SER A 116 6.00 4.21 -10.60
CA SER A 116 6.99 4.64 -9.62
C SER A 116 6.99 3.70 -8.42
N LYS A 117 8.19 3.45 -7.88
CA LYS A 117 8.42 2.75 -6.62
C LYS A 117 9.23 3.68 -5.73
N THR A 118 8.56 4.22 -4.71
CA THR A 118 9.19 5.07 -3.71
C THR A 118 9.38 4.31 -2.41
N ARG A 119 10.59 4.38 -1.86
CA ARG A 119 10.92 3.83 -0.54
C ARG A 119 10.92 4.94 0.49
N TYR A 120 10.15 4.76 1.56
CA TYR A 120 10.19 5.59 2.75
C TYR A 120 10.57 4.78 3.99
N THR A 121 11.21 5.46 4.94
CA THR A 121 11.37 4.99 6.31
C THR A 121 10.55 5.89 7.24
N ALA A 122 9.71 5.30 8.08
CA ALA A 122 8.98 6.05 9.09
C ALA A 122 9.93 6.55 10.18
N GLU A 123 9.84 7.84 10.53
CA GLU A 123 10.76 8.47 11.49
C GLU A 123 10.03 9.07 12.69
N LYS A 124 9.14 10.03 12.45
CA LYS A 124 8.49 10.79 13.52
C LYS A 124 7.01 10.42 13.64
N PRO A 125 6.52 10.12 14.85
CA PRO A 125 5.09 9.94 15.07
C PRO A 125 4.27 11.14 14.59
N GLY A 126 3.08 10.87 14.04
CA GLY A 126 2.16 11.87 13.51
C GLY A 126 1.51 11.41 12.21
N ARG A 127 0.90 12.36 11.50
CA ARG A 127 0.16 12.10 10.25
C ARG A 127 0.91 12.78 9.11
N PRO A 128 1.42 12.02 8.12
CA PRO A 128 2.05 12.63 6.96
C PRO A 128 1.02 13.46 6.19
N GLU A 129 1.29 14.75 6.01
CA GLU A 129 0.40 15.65 5.29
C GLU A 129 0.26 15.21 3.82
N GLY A 130 -0.93 15.36 3.25
CA GLY A 130 -1.20 14.97 1.86
C GLY A 130 -1.28 13.47 1.60
N ALA A 131 -0.91 12.59 2.54
CA ALA A 131 -1.01 11.14 2.36
C ALA A 131 -2.45 10.68 2.14
N GLU A 132 -3.43 11.23 2.87
CA GLU A 132 -4.85 10.91 2.66
C GLU A 132 -5.34 11.37 1.28
N ARG A 133 -4.84 12.50 0.78
CA ARG A 133 -5.16 12.98 -0.57
C ARG A 133 -4.56 12.09 -1.67
N LEU A 134 -3.34 11.61 -1.47
CA LEU A 134 -2.65 10.77 -2.46
C LEU A 134 -3.20 9.33 -2.44
N LEU A 135 -3.33 8.76 -1.25
CA LEU A 135 -3.64 7.35 -1.06
C LEU A 135 -5.14 7.08 -0.88
N GLY A 136 -5.96 8.10 -0.62
CA GLY A 136 -7.37 7.92 -0.27
C GLY A 136 -7.61 7.12 1.01
N LEU A 137 -6.58 6.93 1.83
CA LEU A 137 -6.64 6.28 3.13
C LEU A 137 -5.80 7.07 4.13
N ARG A 138 -6.16 6.96 5.40
CA ARG A 138 -5.41 7.63 6.47
C ARG A 138 -4.14 6.87 6.77
N LEU A 139 -3.01 7.55 6.70
CA LEU A 139 -1.71 7.05 7.10
C LEU A 139 -1.29 7.71 8.42
N GLN A 140 -0.85 6.91 9.38
CA GLN A 140 -0.38 7.39 10.67
C GLN A 140 0.92 6.69 11.08
N VAL A 141 1.92 7.49 11.43
CA VAL A 141 3.09 7.02 12.15
C VAL A 141 2.76 7.03 13.64
N VAL A 142 2.61 5.87 14.26
CA VAL A 142 2.34 5.72 15.69
C VAL A 142 3.65 5.64 16.49
N PRO A 143 3.65 5.90 17.80
CA PRO A 143 4.85 5.74 18.64
C PRO A 143 5.51 4.36 18.48
N ARG A 144 6.83 4.31 18.69
CA ARG A 144 7.63 3.09 18.45
C ARG A 144 7.20 1.89 19.29
N ASP A 145 6.65 2.14 20.46
CA ASP A 145 6.16 1.17 21.43
C ASP A 145 4.65 0.90 21.31
N ALA A 146 3.93 1.65 20.47
CA ALA A 146 2.52 1.43 20.26
C ALA A 146 2.25 0.12 19.50
N ALA A 147 1.17 -0.57 19.88
CA ALA A 147 0.65 -1.68 19.09
C ALA A 147 0.08 -1.15 17.78
N VAL A 148 0.52 -1.70 16.66
CA VAL A 148 -0.07 -1.40 15.35
C VAL A 148 -1.30 -2.26 15.14
N LEU A 149 -2.39 -1.66 14.67
CA LEU A 149 -3.58 -2.38 14.22
C LEU A 149 -3.38 -2.86 12.79
N VAL A 150 -3.50 -4.17 12.56
CA VAL A 150 -3.33 -4.80 11.25
C VAL A 150 -4.62 -5.56 10.90
N PRO A 151 -5.44 -5.04 9.98
CA PRO A 151 -6.60 -5.79 9.50
C PRO A 151 -6.15 -6.97 8.64
N LEU A 152 -6.75 -8.13 8.88
CA LEU A 152 -6.68 -9.26 7.96
C LEU A 152 -7.69 -9.04 6.84
N THR A 153 -7.23 -8.72 5.63
CA THR A 153 -8.10 -8.53 4.46
C THR A 153 -8.34 -9.86 3.75
N ARG A 154 -9.51 -9.99 3.11
CA ARG A 154 -9.84 -11.17 2.31
C ARG A 154 -9.07 -11.14 1.00
N VAL A 155 -8.50 -12.29 0.63
CA VAL A 155 -7.86 -12.47 -0.67
C VAL A 155 -8.85 -12.12 -1.79
N GLY A 156 -8.42 -11.29 -2.72
CA GLY A 156 -9.25 -10.83 -3.84
C GLY A 156 -10.13 -9.61 -3.54
N LEU A 157 -10.16 -9.11 -2.29
CA LEU A 157 -10.85 -7.87 -1.94
C LEU A 157 -9.85 -6.84 -1.39
N GLN A 158 -9.48 -5.87 -2.23
CA GLN A 158 -8.46 -4.86 -1.91
C GLN A 158 -8.94 -3.77 -0.93
N HIS A 159 -10.26 -3.57 -0.83
CA HIS A 159 -10.88 -2.52 -0.03
C HIS A 159 -12.04 -3.06 0.84
N ASP A 160 -12.00 -4.34 1.22
CA ASP A 160 -13.05 -4.92 2.08
C ASP A 160 -13.15 -4.21 3.44
N ARG A 161 -12.05 -3.60 3.90
CA ARG A 161 -12.00 -2.77 5.09
C ARG A 161 -11.24 -1.47 4.80
N PHE A 162 -11.96 -0.35 4.80
CA PHE A 162 -11.35 0.98 4.87
C PHE A 162 -10.80 1.19 6.29
N THR A 163 -9.49 1.00 6.48
CA THR A 163 -8.84 1.19 7.78
C THR A 163 -7.65 2.14 7.66
N ASN A 164 -7.23 2.69 8.80
CA ASN A 164 -6.06 3.53 8.85
C ASN A 164 -4.80 2.65 8.71
N LEU A 165 -3.94 3.01 7.77
CA LEU A 165 -2.61 2.42 7.67
C LEU A 165 -1.74 2.97 8.78
N GLN A 166 -1.22 2.08 9.61
CA GLN A 166 -0.36 2.43 10.73
C GLN A 166 1.04 1.85 10.54
N VAL A 167 2.05 2.69 10.79
CA VAL A 167 3.47 2.33 10.78
C VAL A 167 4.16 2.91 12.01
N ARG A 168 5.32 2.39 12.40
CA ARG A 168 6.14 2.90 13.51
C ARG A 168 7.48 3.42 13.04
N PRO A 169 8.16 4.28 13.84
CA PRO A 169 9.54 4.64 13.59
C PRO A 169 10.43 3.41 13.31
N GLY A 170 11.11 3.43 12.17
CA GLY A 170 11.96 2.35 11.66
C GLY A 170 11.26 1.36 10.72
N ASP A 171 9.94 1.42 10.56
CA ASP A 171 9.22 0.64 9.54
C ASP A 171 9.46 1.20 8.13
N VAL A 172 9.48 0.32 7.13
CA VAL A 172 9.69 0.67 5.73
C VAL A 172 8.39 0.57 4.95
N LEU A 173 8.02 1.67 4.28
CA LEU A 173 6.88 1.75 3.39
C LEU A 173 7.36 1.85 1.94
N TYR A 174 6.94 0.90 1.12
CA TYR A 174 7.06 1.00 -0.34
C TYR A 174 5.76 1.54 -0.92
N LEU A 175 5.82 2.72 -1.53
CA LEU A 175 4.70 3.30 -2.26
C LEU A 175 4.89 3.03 -3.75
N TYR A 176 3.94 2.33 -4.35
CA TYR A 176 3.85 2.14 -5.79
C TYR A 176 2.78 3.06 -6.35
N ILE A 177 3.09 3.81 -7.40
CA ILE A 177 2.09 4.58 -8.15
C ILE A 177 2.15 4.14 -9.60
N SER A 178 1.08 3.53 -10.11
CA SER A 178 0.92 3.30 -11.55
C SER A 178 0.16 4.48 -12.16
N GLN A 179 0.70 5.03 -13.23
CA GLN A 179 0.11 6.12 -13.98
C GLN A 179 0.13 5.78 -15.47
N GLY A 180 -1.06 5.66 -16.04
CA GLY A 180 -1.24 5.31 -17.45
C GLY A 180 -2.37 6.12 -18.07
N GLY A 181 -2.24 6.40 -19.36
CA GLY A 181 -3.27 7.01 -20.17
C GLY A 181 -2.72 8.02 -21.17
N LYS A 182 -2.83 7.68 -22.46
CA LYS A 182 -2.34 8.49 -23.58
C LYS A 182 -3.03 9.86 -23.60
N ILE A 183 -2.29 10.94 -23.40
CA ILE A 183 -2.70 12.25 -23.93
C ILE A 183 -2.02 12.41 -25.29
N ILE A 184 -2.66 11.93 -26.36
CA ILE A 184 -2.43 12.57 -27.66
C ILE A 184 -3.41 13.74 -27.72
N ALA A 185 -2.87 14.95 -27.59
CA ALA A 185 -2.87 15.90 -28.69
C ALA A 185 -2.42 17.26 -28.16
N LYS A 186 -1.25 17.72 -28.62
CA LYS A 186 -1.19 19.09 -29.12
C LYS A 186 -0.67 19.02 -30.56
N ARG A 187 -1.50 19.61 -31.43
CA ARG A 187 -1.27 19.84 -32.85
C ARG A 187 -0.01 20.64 -33.09
#